data_AF-A0A081RQY6-F1
#
_entry.id   AF-A0A081RQY6-F1
#
_cell.length_a   1.000
_cell.length_b   1.000
_cell.length_c   1.000
_cell.angle_alpha   90.00
_cell.angle_beta   90.00
_cell.angle_gamma   90.00
#
_symmetry.space_group_name_H-M   'P 1'
#
loop_
_entity.id
_entity.type
_entity.pdbx_description
1 polymer ?
#
loop_
_entity_poly.entity_id
_entity_poly.type
_entity_poly.pdbx_seq_one_letter_code
_entity_poly.pdbx_strand_id
1 'polypeptide(L)'
;MSDNKRHVHADSMLEYAIDASKTDEPWLLWECENKKGEGFSTLMYHPSWFEGVIYRRKPEMITVGTVSFPKPVDHKLDYGVDYFYPNLHSRDGDGYGQSFWAGDELDCLLLKIGFIHLTAEAAEQHRYALIKINNGEF
;
A
#
# COMPACT_ATOMS: atom_id res chain seq x y z
N MET A 1 -17.44 -31.25 -5.84
CA MET A 1 -16.44 -30.52 -6.65
C MET A 1 -15.48 -29.91 -5.65
N SER A 2 -14.19 -30.25 -5.67
CA SER A 2 -13.23 -29.66 -4.73
C SER A 2 -12.96 -28.23 -5.19
N ASP A 3 -13.47 -27.25 -4.45
CA ASP A 3 -13.15 -25.84 -4.66
C ASP A 3 -11.63 -25.70 -4.70
N ASN A 4 -11.15 -25.06 -5.77
CA ASN A 4 -9.74 -24.82 -6.04
C ASN A 4 -9.14 -23.98 -4.90
N LYS A 5 -8.65 -24.65 -3.85
CA LYS A 5 -8.06 -24.04 -2.65
C LYS A 5 -6.66 -23.56 -2.99
N ARG A 6 -6.57 -22.48 -3.77
CA ARG A 6 -5.34 -21.69 -3.87
C ARG A 6 -4.90 -21.31 -2.45
N HIS A 7 -3.60 -21.41 -2.17
CA HIS A 7 -3.05 -20.98 -0.89
C HIS A 7 -3.40 -19.51 -0.66
N VAL A 8 -3.75 -19.14 0.58
CA VAL A 8 -4.21 -17.77 0.91
C VAL A 8 -3.18 -16.69 0.57
N HIS A 9 -1.90 -17.06 0.54
CA HIS A 9 -0.78 -16.17 0.23
C HIS A 9 -0.22 -16.37 -1.18
N ALA A 10 -0.93 -17.06 -2.08
CA ALA A 10 -0.38 -17.42 -3.40
C ALA A 10 0.14 -16.22 -4.20
N ASP A 11 -0.57 -15.09 -4.18
CA ASP A 11 -0.15 -13.88 -4.90
C ASP A 11 1.07 -13.22 -4.22
N SER A 12 1.08 -13.14 -2.89
CA SER A 12 2.24 -12.67 -2.12
C SER A 12 3.48 -13.54 -2.35
N MET A 13 3.31 -14.87 -2.47
CA MET A 13 4.41 -15.79 -2.77
C MET A 13 5.01 -15.52 -4.16
N LEU A 14 4.19 -15.21 -5.16
CA LEU A 14 4.64 -14.85 -6.49
C LEU A 14 5.44 -13.54 -6.46
N GLU A 15 4.92 -12.51 -5.80
CA GLU A 15 5.60 -11.23 -5.66
C GLU A 15 6.94 -11.39 -4.90
N TYR A 16 6.95 -12.18 -3.84
CA TYR A 16 8.17 -12.49 -3.08
C TYR A 16 9.23 -13.20 -3.95
N ALA A 17 8.82 -14.13 -4.81
CA ALA A 17 9.74 -14.79 -5.74
C ALA A 17 10.35 -13.80 -6.74
N ILE A 18 9.59 -12.81 -7.20
CA ILE A 18 10.10 -11.73 -8.04
C ILE A 18 11.13 -10.88 -7.28
N ASP A 19 10.86 -10.52 -6.02
CA ASP A 19 11.83 -9.78 -5.21
C ASP A 19 13.09 -10.61 -4.91
N ALA A 20 12.94 -11.89 -4.58
CA ALA A 20 14.04 -12.82 -4.35
C ALA A 20 14.92 -13.04 -5.58
N SER A 21 14.42 -12.76 -6.78
CA SER A 21 15.23 -12.77 -8.01
C SER A 21 16.13 -11.53 -8.17
N LYS A 22 15.88 -10.47 -7.40
CA LYS A 22 16.54 -9.16 -7.54
C LYS A 22 17.52 -8.84 -6.40
N THR A 23 17.42 -9.52 -5.26
CA THR A 23 18.23 -9.28 -4.07
C THR A 23 18.41 -10.57 -3.27
N ASP A 24 19.54 -10.68 -2.56
CA ASP A 24 19.82 -11.81 -1.66
C ASP A 24 19.09 -11.67 -0.31
N GLU A 25 18.51 -10.49 -0.02
CA GLU A 25 17.78 -10.20 1.22
C GLU A 25 16.32 -9.76 1.00
N PRO A 26 15.50 -10.53 0.26
CA PRO A 26 14.15 -10.12 -0.14
C PRO A 26 13.20 -9.93 1.05
N TRP A 27 13.42 -10.61 2.17
CA TRP A 27 12.58 -10.45 3.37
C TRP A 27 12.62 -9.03 3.95
N LEU A 28 13.70 -8.26 3.74
CA LEU A 28 13.78 -6.88 4.22
C LEU A 28 12.79 -5.94 3.53
N LEU A 29 12.31 -6.32 2.34
CA LEU A 29 11.28 -5.61 1.58
C LEU A 29 9.86 -5.95 2.03
N TRP A 30 9.70 -6.86 2.99
CA TRP A 30 8.42 -7.42 3.39
C TRP A 30 8.17 -7.22 4.89
N GLU A 31 6.90 -7.23 5.24
CA GLU A 31 6.43 -7.14 6.61
C GLU A 31 5.28 -8.09 6.86
N CYS A 32 5.11 -8.45 8.12
CA CYS A 32 4.03 -9.33 8.55
C CYS A 32 3.34 -8.85 9.80
N GLU A 33 2.08 -9.24 9.92
CA GLU A 33 1.26 -9.01 11.09
C GLU A 33 0.58 -10.31 11.52
N ASN A 34 0.65 -10.60 12.82
CA ASN A 34 -0.14 -11.67 13.41
C ASN A 34 -1.60 -11.22 13.51
N LYS A 35 -2.57 -12.13 13.32
CA LYS A 35 -4.01 -11.86 13.45
C LYS A 35 -4.48 -11.20 14.77
N LYS A 36 -3.58 -11.00 15.74
CA LYS A 36 -3.83 -10.26 16.98
C LYS A 36 -3.83 -8.73 16.83
N GLY A 37 -3.48 -8.19 15.66
CA GLY A 37 -3.62 -6.76 15.37
C GLY A 37 -2.53 -5.89 16.02
N GLU A 38 -1.31 -6.41 16.16
CA GLU A 38 -0.18 -5.72 16.81
C GLU A 38 0.56 -4.76 15.85
N GLY A 39 0.08 -4.61 14.62
CA GLY A 39 0.72 -3.83 13.57
C GLY A 39 1.69 -4.67 12.72
N PHE A 40 2.05 -4.12 11.56
CA PHE A 40 3.02 -4.73 10.68
C PHE A 40 4.44 -4.56 11.24
N SER A 41 5.22 -5.64 11.16
CA SER A 41 6.62 -5.69 11.57
C SER A 41 7.50 -6.20 10.43
N THR A 42 8.69 -5.63 10.29
CA THR A 42 9.65 -6.07 9.25
C THR A 42 10.02 -7.53 9.46
N LEU A 43 10.02 -8.31 8.38
CA LEU A 43 10.51 -9.68 8.45
C LEU A 43 12.02 -9.70 8.70
N MET A 44 12.47 -10.59 9.59
CA MET A 44 13.89 -10.82 9.85
C MET A 44 14.46 -12.00 9.06
N TYR A 45 13.59 -12.82 8.47
CA TYR A 45 13.94 -14.04 7.72
C TYR A 45 12.91 -14.28 6.60
N HIS A 46 13.20 -15.24 5.73
CA HIS A 46 12.25 -15.68 4.70
C HIS A 46 10.87 -16.04 5.31
N PRO A 47 9.76 -15.62 4.67
CA PRO A 47 8.42 -15.91 5.15
C PRO A 47 8.13 -17.41 5.08
N SER A 48 7.61 -17.96 6.17
CA SER A 48 7.11 -19.35 6.21
C SER A 48 5.69 -19.50 5.68
N TRP A 49 5.03 -18.39 5.29
CA TRP A 49 3.68 -18.35 4.72
C TRP A 49 2.61 -19.00 5.59
N PHE A 50 2.65 -18.79 6.91
CA PHE A 50 1.61 -19.30 7.81
C PHE A 50 0.24 -18.69 7.47
N GLU A 51 -0.79 -19.52 7.32
CA GLU A 51 -2.18 -19.10 7.03
C GLU A 51 -2.77 -18.13 8.08
N GLY A 52 -2.19 -18.12 9.28
CA GLY A 52 -2.56 -17.26 10.40
C GLY A 52 -1.89 -15.88 10.41
N VAL A 53 -0.98 -15.61 9.48
CA VAL A 53 -0.16 -14.39 9.42
C VAL A 53 -0.46 -13.66 8.12
N ILE A 54 -0.61 -12.34 8.19
CA ILE A 54 -0.75 -11.49 7.01
C ILE A 54 0.65 -11.08 6.57
N TYR A 55 0.94 -11.23 5.28
CA TYR A 55 2.21 -10.83 4.68
C TYR A 55 1.94 -9.79 3.61
N ARG A 56 2.70 -8.69 3.61
CA ARG A 56 2.67 -7.71 2.52
C ARG A 56 4.07 -7.21 2.21
N ARG A 57 4.28 -6.88 0.94
CA ARG A 57 5.46 -6.11 0.53
C ARG A 57 5.33 -4.70 1.10
N LYS A 58 6.44 -4.15 1.59
CA LYS A 58 6.49 -2.76 2.05
C LYS A 58 6.19 -1.83 0.88
N PRO A 59 5.42 -0.75 1.10
CA PRO A 59 5.25 0.26 0.08
C PRO A 59 6.61 0.87 -0.29
N GLU A 60 6.82 1.10 -1.58
CA GLU A 60 7.92 1.97 -2.03
C GLU A 60 7.67 3.37 -1.46
N MET A 61 8.71 4.07 -1.00
CA MET A 61 8.56 5.39 -0.38
C MET A 61 9.13 6.48 -1.29
N ILE A 62 8.44 7.62 -1.35
CA ILE A 62 8.96 8.87 -1.94
C ILE A 62 9.41 9.77 -0.80
N THR A 63 10.57 10.41 -0.97
CA THR A 63 11.12 11.37 0.00
C THR A 63 11.28 12.75 -0.64
N VAL A 64 10.75 13.77 0.03
CA VAL A 64 10.92 15.18 -0.31
C VAL A 64 11.51 15.86 0.93
N GLY A 65 12.79 16.26 0.85
CA GLY A 65 13.54 16.72 2.01
C GLY A 65 13.61 15.66 3.11
N THR A 66 13.00 15.95 4.25
CA THR A 66 12.91 15.12 5.47
C THR A 66 11.56 14.42 5.60
N VAL A 67 10.62 14.70 4.70
CA VAL A 67 9.28 14.09 4.69
C VAL A 67 9.27 12.92 3.71
N SER A 68 8.77 11.77 4.17
CA SER A 68 8.59 10.58 3.33
C SER A 68 7.15 10.09 3.38
N PHE A 69 6.66 9.55 2.27
CA PHE A 69 5.31 8.98 2.15
C PHE A 69 5.29 7.83 1.14
N PRO A 70 4.32 6.91 1.23
CA PRO A 70 4.18 5.81 0.29
C PRO A 70 3.99 6.30 -1.14
N LYS A 71 4.63 5.64 -2.09
CA LYS A 71 4.48 5.89 -3.52
C LYS A 71 3.05 5.53 -3.94
N PRO A 72 2.34 6.47 -4.57
CA PRO A 72 1.02 6.21 -5.14
C PRO A 72 1.06 5.20 -6.29
N VAL A 73 -0.09 4.62 -6.61
CA VAL A 73 -0.27 3.83 -7.83
C VAL A 73 -0.03 4.71 -9.05
N ASP A 74 0.74 4.19 -10.01
CA ASP A 74 1.16 4.87 -11.25
C ASP A 74 0.60 4.23 -12.53
N HIS A 75 -0.28 3.23 -12.39
CA HIS A 75 -0.95 2.52 -13.48
C HIS A 75 -2.46 2.46 -13.27
N LYS A 76 -3.20 2.13 -14.33
CA LYS A 76 -4.65 1.92 -14.23
C LYS A 76 -4.94 0.65 -13.43
N LEU A 77 -5.90 0.74 -12.52
CA LEU A 77 -6.39 -0.40 -11.77
C LEU A 77 -7.42 -1.20 -12.60
N ASP A 78 -7.72 -2.41 -12.16
CA ASP A 78 -8.84 -3.20 -12.69
C ASP A 78 -10.18 -2.61 -12.22
N TYR A 79 -11.23 -2.80 -13.04
CA TYR A 79 -12.57 -2.32 -12.70
C TYR A 79 -13.06 -2.93 -11.37
N GLY A 80 -13.57 -2.08 -10.48
CA GLY A 80 -14.10 -2.46 -9.17
C GLY A 80 -13.05 -2.59 -8.06
N VAL A 81 -11.76 -2.36 -8.34
CA VAL A 81 -10.73 -2.34 -7.28
C VAL A 81 -10.95 -1.13 -6.38
N ASP A 82 -11.12 -1.37 -5.08
CA ASP A 82 -11.18 -0.32 -4.07
C ASP A 82 -9.83 0.40 -3.93
N TYR A 83 -9.88 1.72 -3.80
CA TYR A 83 -8.71 2.54 -3.56
C TYR A 83 -9.03 3.70 -2.60
N PHE A 84 -7.96 4.28 -2.05
CA PHE A 84 -7.99 5.39 -1.12
C PHE A 84 -7.21 6.57 -1.69
N TYR A 85 -7.59 7.79 -1.32
CA TYR A 85 -6.87 9.01 -1.74
C TYR A 85 -6.78 10.05 -0.63
N PRO A 86 -5.72 10.89 -0.60
CA PRO A 86 -5.57 11.94 0.40
C PRO A 86 -6.77 12.89 0.44
N ASN A 87 -7.42 13.03 1.60
CA ASN A 87 -8.53 13.98 1.76
C ASN A 87 -8.05 15.25 2.48
N LEU A 88 -7.75 16.29 1.70
CA LEU A 88 -7.27 17.58 2.21
C LEU A 88 -8.37 18.47 2.80
N HIS A 89 -9.65 18.12 2.59
CA HIS A 89 -10.79 18.93 3.05
C HIS A 89 -11.36 18.47 4.39
N SER A 90 -10.91 17.32 4.90
CA SER A 90 -11.37 16.80 6.19
C SER A 90 -10.78 17.62 7.35
N ARG A 91 -11.65 18.37 8.04
CA ARG A 91 -11.32 19.12 9.26
C ARG A 91 -11.46 18.25 10.52
N ASP A 92 -12.34 17.24 10.51
CA ASP A 92 -12.69 16.40 11.67
C ASP A 92 -13.04 14.92 11.33
N GLY A 93 -12.66 14.38 10.17
CA GLY A 93 -12.92 12.98 9.75
C GLY A 93 -11.67 12.23 9.25
N ASP A 94 -11.85 10.98 8.83
CA ASP A 94 -10.79 10.10 8.28
C ASP A 94 -9.90 10.86 7.28
N GLY A 95 -8.58 10.72 7.38
CA GLY A 95 -7.59 11.50 6.63
C GLY A 95 -7.53 11.17 5.13
N TYR A 96 -8.50 10.42 4.63
CA TYR A 96 -8.56 9.89 3.28
C TYR A 96 -10.00 9.89 2.76
N GLY A 97 -10.15 9.82 1.44
CA GLY A 97 -11.38 9.40 0.78
C GLY A 97 -11.23 7.96 0.30
N GLN A 98 -12.36 7.28 0.11
CA GLN A 98 -12.42 5.93 -0.45
C GLN A 98 -13.32 5.94 -1.68
N SER A 99 -12.91 5.21 -2.71
CA SER A 99 -13.69 4.97 -3.93
C SER A 99 -13.31 3.59 -4.51
N PHE A 100 -13.91 3.23 -5.63
CA PHE A 100 -13.49 2.08 -6.44
C PHE A 100 -13.20 2.54 -7.87
N TRP A 101 -12.30 1.84 -8.55
CA TRP A 101 -11.93 2.17 -9.92
C TRP A 101 -13.04 1.80 -10.92
N ALA A 102 -13.69 2.80 -11.51
CA ALA A 102 -14.60 2.66 -12.63
C ALA A 102 -13.95 3.02 -13.99
N GLY A 103 -12.77 3.64 -13.95
CA GLY A 103 -12.09 4.21 -15.10
C GLY A 103 -12.72 5.52 -15.57
N ASP A 104 -13.40 6.24 -14.68
CA ASP A 104 -14.04 7.51 -15.00
C ASP A 104 -13.06 8.69 -14.99
N GLU A 105 -13.59 9.91 -15.20
CA GLU A 105 -12.77 11.12 -15.24
C GLU A 105 -12.08 11.42 -13.89
N LEU A 106 -12.77 11.14 -12.78
CA LEU A 106 -12.23 11.36 -11.44
C LEU A 106 -11.09 10.37 -11.15
N ASP A 107 -11.29 9.10 -11.46
CA ASP A 107 -10.27 8.05 -11.36
C ASP A 107 -9.01 8.43 -12.14
N CYS A 108 -9.19 8.85 -13.40
CA CYS A 108 -8.09 9.25 -14.27
C CYS A 108 -7.37 10.49 -13.76
N LEU A 109 -8.10 11.45 -13.18
CA LEU A 109 -7.52 12.65 -12.57
C LEU A 109 -6.69 12.29 -11.34
N LEU A 110 -7.24 11.50 -10.42
CA LEU A 110 -6.56 11.06 -9.20
C LEU A 110 -5.30 10.25 -9.51
N LEU A 111 -5.35 9.37 -10.52
CA LEU A 111 -4.17 8.66 -11.00
C LEU A 111 -3.10 9.62 -11.51
N LYS A 112 -3.49 10.57 -12.37
CA LYS A 112 -2.56 11.52 -13.00
C LYS A 112 -1.84 12.40 -11.98
N ILE A 113 -2.50 12.78 -10.89
CA ILE A 113 -1.88 13.60 -9.83
C ILE A 113 -1.19 12.76 -8.75
N GLY A 114 -1.19 11.42 -8.88
CA GLY A 114 -0.53 10.51 -7.94
C GLY A 114 -1.24 10.45 -6.59
N PHE A 115 -2.57 10.39 -6.56
CA PHE A 115 -3.35 10.38 -5.32
C PHE A 115 -3.94 9.01 -4.97
N ILE A 116 -3.81 8.01 -5.83
CA ILE A 116 -4.38 6.69 -5.62
C ILE A 116 -3.45 5.82 -4.77
N HIS A 117 -3.99 5.26 -3.68
CA HIS A 117 -3.32 4.29 -2.81
C HIS A 117 -4.20 3.07 -2.56
N LEU A 118 -3.59 1.90 -2.38
CA LEU A 118 -4.33 0.65 -2.10
C LEU A 118 -4.63 0.44 -0.61
N THR A 119 -4.14 1.33 0.26
CA THR A 119 -4.44 1.29 1.70
C THR A 119 -4.79 2.69 2.21
N ALA A 120 -5.70 2.74 3.18
CA ALA A 120 -6.07 3.96 3.90
C ALA A 120 -4.85 4.60 4.57
N GLU A 121 -4.02 3.80 5.25
CA GLU A 121 -2.78 4.23 5.91
C GLU A 121 -1.86 5.00 4.95
N ALA A 122 -1.67 4.50 3.72
CA ALA A 122 -0.82 5.16 2.74
C ALA A 122 -1.41 6.49 2.24
N ALA A 123 -2.73 6.56 2.06
CA ALA A 123 -3.42 7.80 1.72
C ALA A 123 -3.30 8.85 2.85
N GLU A 124 -3.40 8.44 4.11
CA GLU A 124 -3.20 9.32 5.26
C GLU A 124 -1.76 9.82 5.36
N GLN A 125 -0.77 8.93 5.23
CA GLN A 125 0.64 9.33 5.24
C GLN A 125 0.95 10.32 4.12
N HIS A 126 0.41 10.11 2.91
CA HIS A 126 0.56 11.06 1.81
C HIS A 126 -0.15 12.40 2.13
N ARG A 127 -1.35 12.40 2.71
CA ARG A 127 -2.01 13.63 3.19
C ARG A 127 -1.13 14.39 4.18
N TYR A 128 -0.58 13.72 5.19
CA TYR A 128 0.29 14.35 6.18
C TYR A 128 1.55 14.94 5.54
N ALA A 129 2.13 14.24 4.57
CA ALA A 129 3.28 14.75 3.83
C ALA A 129 2.94 16.04 3.07
N LEU A 130 1.80 16.09 2.37
CA LEU A 130 1.34 17.29 1.66
C LEU A 130 1.14 18.48 2.61
N ILE A 131 0.57 18.26 3.80
CA ILE A 131 0.38 19.31 4.81
C ILE A 131 1.73 19.87 5.28
N LYS A 132 2.69 19.01 5.62
CA LYS A 132 4.04 19.43 6.03
C LYS A 132 4.76 20.19 4.93
N ILE A 133 4.73 19.66 3.72
CA ILE A 133 5.36 20.30 2.55
C ILE A 133 4.77 21.68 2.32
N ASN A 134 3.44 21.82 2.38
CA ASN A 134 2.77 23.11 2.19
C ASN A 134 3.11 24.13 3.30
N ASN A 135 3.48 23.67 4.50
CA ASN A 135 3.93 24.51 5.60
C ASN A 135 5.44 24.80 5.59
N GLY A 136 6.21 24.27 4.63
CA GLY A 136 7.66 24.44 4.57
C GLY A 136 8.45 23.51 5.51
N GLU A 137 7.84 22.43 5.99
CA GLU A 137 8.45 21.46 6.92
C GLU A 137 8.98 20.23 6.17
N PHE A 138 9.92 20.41 5.23
CA PHE A 138 10.49 19.32 4.44
C PHE A 138 11.97 19.52 4.18
#